data_AF-A0A428LED2-F1
#
_entry.id   AF-A0A428LED2-F1
#
_cell.length_a   1.000
_cell.length_b   1.000
_cell.length_c   1.000
_cell.angle_alpha   90.00
_cell.angle_beta   90.00
_cell.angle_gamma   90.00
#
_symmetry.space_group_name_H-M   'P 1'
#
loop_
_entity.id
_entity.type
_entity.pdbx_description
1 polymer ?
#
loop_
_entity_poly.entity_id
_entity_poly.type
_entity_poly.pdbx_seq_one_letter_code
_entity_poly.pdbx_strand_id
1 'polypeptide(L)' 'MSVYIDDETTLALNRLREEIRQKNESDGLPAQTPTIGWLARTLLREKLGMSAAKNDAPGAL' A
#
# COMPACT_ATOMS: atom_id res chain seq x y z
N MET A 1 -18.69 4.99 0.93
CA MET A 1 -18.58 4.73 -0.51
C MET A 1 -17.35 3.87 -0.72
N SER A 2 -17.50 2.60 -1.09
CA SER A 2 -16.36 1.71 -1.37
C SER A 2 -15.99 1.80 -2.85
N VAL A 3 -14.70 1.90 -3.14
CA VAL A 3 -14.18 1.84 -4.51
C VAL A 3 -13.87 0.37 -4.79
N TYR A 4 -14.45 -0.17 -5.86
CA TYR A 4 -14.08 -1.49 -6.35
C TYR A 4 -12.77 -1.40 -7.12
N ILE A 5 -11.83 -2.27 -6.77
CA ILE A 5 -10.59 -2.52 -7.51
C ILE A 5 -10.81 -3.86 -8.21
N ASP A 6 -10.58 -3.92 -9.52
CA ASP A 6 -10.73 -5.15 -10.27
C ASP A 6 -9.74 -6.23 -9.79
N ASP A 7 -10.00 -7.48 -10.18
CA ASP A 7 -9.25 -8.63 -9.70
C ASP A 7 -7.79 -8.61 -10.13
N GLU A 8 -7.49 -8.10 -11.33
CA GLU A 8 -6.12 -8.01 -11.84
C GLU A 8 -5.31 -6.97 -11.07
N THR A 9 -5.89 -5.78 -10.88
CA THR A 9 -5.28 -4.73 -10.06
C THR A 9 -5.12 -5.17 -8.61
N THR A 10 -6.10 -5.90 -8.06
CA THR A 10 -6.03 -6.47 -6.71
C THR A 10 -4.89 -7.48 -6.60
N LEU A 11 -4.70 -8.36 -7.59
CA LEU A 11 -3.60 -9.31 -7.63
C LEU A 11 -2.23 -8.60 -7.70
N ALA A 12 -2.11 -7.57 -8.54
CA ALA A 12 -0.89 -6.79 -8.67
C ALA A 12 -0.51 -6.09 -7.35
N LEU A 13 -1.48 -5.46 -6.67
CA LEU A 13 -1.25 -4.81 -5.37
C LEU A 13 -0.88 -5.82 -4.28
N ASN A 14 -1.45 -7.03 -4.30
CA ASN A 14 -1.07 -8.08 -3.36
C ASN A 14 0.37 -8.55 -3.57
N ARG A 15 0.82 -8.70 -4.82
CA ARG A 15 2.22 -9.05 -5.12
C ARG A 15 3.17 -7.98 -4.63
N LEU A 16 2.88 -6.70 -4.91
CA LEU A 16 3.69 -5.59 -4.43
C LEU A 16 3.73 -5.53 -2.89
N ARG A 17 2.60 -5.76 -2.22
CA ARG A 17 2.53 -5.83 -0.76
C ARG A 17 3.43 -6.93 -0.20
N GLU A 18 3.45 -8.09 -0.84
CA GLU A 18 4.26 -9.23 -0.41
C GLU A 18 5.76 -8.97 -0.58
N GLU A 19 6.18 -8.34 -1.68
CA GLU A 19 7.56 -7.89 -1.87
C GLU A 19 7.99 -6.92 -0.76
N ILE A 20 7.13 -5.95 -0.42
CA ILE A 20 7.39 -5.00 0.67
C ILE A 20 7.43 -5.71 2.02
N ARG A 21 6.53 -6.67 2.27
CA ARG A 21 6.53 -7.46 3.51
C ARG A 21 7.85 -8.20 3.70
N GLN A 22 8.31 -8.90 2.66
CA GLN A 22 9.57 -9.66 2.71
C GLN A 22 10.76 -8.75 2.99
N LYS A 23 10.82 -7.58 2.34
CA LYS A 23 11.86 -6.57 2.59
C LYS A 23 11.77 -6.02 4.02
N ASN A 24 10.59 -5.67 4.49
CA ASN A 24 10.39 -5.18 5.85
C ASN A 24 10.77 -6.24 6.89
N GLU A 25 10.53 -7.52 6.62
CA GLU A 25 10.95 -8.62 7.49
C GLU A 25 12.47 -8.77 7.52
N SER A 26 13.16 -8.67 6.37
CA SER A 26 14.63 -8.67 6.34
C SER A 26 15.23 -7.49 7.10
N ASP A 27 14.54 -6.35 7.08
CA ASP A 27 14.96 -5.12 7.75
C ASP A 27 14.52 -5.05 9.23
N GLY A 28 13.80 -6.05 9.74
CA GLY A 28 13.31 -6.10 11.13
C GLY A 28 12.14 -5.16 11.43
N LEU A 29 11.41 -4.72 10.39
CA LEU A 29 10.31 -3.74 10.44
C LEU A 29 8.95 -4.32 9.99
N PRO A 30 8.51 -5.51 10.45
CA PRO A 30 7.31 -6.17 9.93
C PRO A 30 6.02 -5.33 10.12
N ALA A 31 5.97 -4.49 11.16
CA ALA A 31 4.86 -3.58 11.45
C ALA A 31 4.63 -2.49 10.38
N GLN A 32 5.60 -2.27 9.48
CA GLN A 32 5.48 -1.30 8.39
C GLN A 32 4.90 -1.91 7.10
N THR A 33 4.46 -3.16 7.13
CA THR A 33 3.85 -3.80 5.96
C THR A 33 2.53 -3.10 5.60
N PRO A 34 2.40 -2.55 4.38
CA PRO A 34 1.26 -1.73 4.02
C PRO A 34 -0.01 -2.55 3.76
N THR A 35 -1.17 -1.92 3.92
CA THR A 35 -2.46 -2.41 3.40
C THR A 35 -2.56 -2.16 1.89
N ILE A 36 -3.40 -2.94 1.20
CA ILE A 36 -3.69 -2.75 -0.23
C ILE A 36 -4.23 -1.34 -0.48
N GLY A 37 -5.15 -0.88 0.38
CA GLY A 37 -5.73 0.46 0.29
C GLY A 37 -4.68 1.56 0.44
N TRP A 38 -3.71 1.39 1.34
CA TRP A 38 -2.59 2.32 1.48
C TRP A 38 -1.71 2.33 0.23
N LEU A 39 -1.33 1.17 -0.30
CA LEU A 39 -0.54 1.07 -1.54
C LEU A 39 -1.20 1.76 -2.73
N ALA A 40 -2.49 1.47 -2.96
CA ALA A 40 -3.25 2.09 -4.04
C ALA A 40 -3.27 3.62 -3.92
N ARG A 41 -3.53 4.14 -2.71
CA ARG A 41 -3.50 5.59 -2.46
C ARG A 41 -2.12 6.19 -2.67
N THR A 42 -1.06 5.55 -2.18
CA THR A 42 0.32 6.02 -2.34
C THR A 42 0.72 6.11 -3.81
N LEU A 43 0.44 5.06 -4.59
CA LEU A 43 0.72 5.04 -6.02
C LEU A 43 -0.04 6.14 -6.77
N LEU A 44 -1.34 6.33 -6.47
CA LEU A 44 -2.14 7.39 -7.09
C LEU A 44 -1.60 8.78 -6.74
N ARG A 45 -1.23 9.01 -5.47
CA ARG A 45 -0.66 10.30 -5.04
C ARG A 45 0.66 10.60 -5.72
N GLU A 46 1.54 9.60 -5.84
CA GLU A 46 2.81 9.76 -6.54
C GLU A 46 2.59 10.17 -8.01
N LYS A 47 1.66 9.51 -8.70
CA LYS A 47 1.32 9.87 -10.09
C LYS A 47 0.66 11.23 -10.24
N LEU A 48 -0.12 11.66 -9.25
CA LEU A 48 -0.83 12.95 -9.26
C LEU A 48 -0.04 14.09 -8.59
N GLY A 49 1.17 13.85 -8.08
CA GLY A 49 1.98 14.84 -7.38
C GLY A 49 1.36 15.32 -6.06
N MET A 50 0.57 14.47 -5.39
CA MET A 50 -0.14 14.81 -4.15
C MET A 50 0.68 14.42 -2.92
N SER A 51 0.60 15.26 -1.87
CA SER A 51 1.22 14.95 -0.58
C SER A 51 0.41 13.92 0.22
N ALA A 52 1.10 13.12 1.05
CA ALA A 52 0.46 12.20 1.98
C ALA A 52 -0.37 12.96 3.03
N ALA A 53 -1.45 12.34 3.50
CA ALA A 53 -2.24 12.89 4.60
C ALA A 53 -1.48 12.72 5.93
N LYS A 54 -1.73 13.59 6.92
CA LYS A 54 -1.04 13.56 8.22
C LYS A 54 -1.15 12.22 8.98
N ASN A 55 -2.22 11.46 8.74
CA ASN A 55 -2.49 10.18 9.41
C ASN A 55 -2.29 8.97 8.48
N ASP A 56 -1.54 9.14 7.40
CA ASP A 56 -1.36 8.11 6.39
C ASP A 56 -0.28 7.11 6.82
N ALA A 57 -0.69 6.10 7.59
CA ALA A 57 0.20 5.02 8.02
C ALA A 57 0.01 3.76 7.16
N PRO A 58 1.09 3.01 6.84
CA PRO A 58 1.03 1.79 6.03
C PRO A 58 -0.01 0.76 6.54
N GLY A 59 -0.09 0.58 7.86
CA GLY A 59 -1.00 -0.37 8.50
C GLY A 59 -2.37 0.19 8.88
N ALA A 60 -2.69 1.45 8.55
CA ALA A 60 -4.01 2.01 8.85
C ALA A 60 -5.06 1.41 7.91
N LEU A 61 -6.11 0.82 8.49
CA LEU A 61 -7.32 0.34 7.82
C LEU A 61 -8.22 1.52 7.43
#